data_AF-A0A9E5PG59-F1
#
_entry.id   AF-A0A9E5PG59-F1
#
_cell.length_a   1.000
_cell.length_b   1.000
_cell.length_c   1.000
_cell.angle_alpha   90.00
_cell.angle_beta   90.00
_cell.angle_gamma   90.00
#
_symmetry.space_group_name_H-M   'P 1'
#
loop_
_entity.id
_entity.type
_entity.pdbx_description
1 polymer ?
#
loop_
_entity_poly.entity_id
_entity_poly.type
_entity_poly.pdbx_seq_one_letter_code
_entity_poly.pdbx_strand_id
1 'polypeptide(L)' 'MDVLLQVNTSGEESKFGVAPDDAEGVLESLMGVAGIRLQGLMTIGRWEPDAERA' A
#
# COMPACT_ATOMS: atom_id res chain seq x y z
N MET A 1 4.67 -15.84 -6.87
CA MET A 1 4.86 -14.45 -7.35
C MET A 1 5.03 -13.58 -6.14
N ASP A 2 6.14 -12.86 -6.06
CA ASP A 2 6.40 -11.93 -4.97
C ASP A 2 5.63 -10.61 -5.21
N VAL A 3 4.94 -10.12 -4.18
CA VAL A 3 4.12 -8.91 -4.28
C VAL A 3 4.29 -8.01 -3.06
N LEU A 4 3.99 -6.72 -3.24
CA LEU A 4 3.86 -5.73 -2.18
C LEU A 4 2.43 -5.21 -2.20
N LEU A 5 1.85 -4.97 -1.01
CA LEU A 5 0.56 -4.30 -0.91
C LEU A 5 0.76 -2.79 -0.97
N GLN A 6 0.18 -2.13 -1.98
CA GLN A 6 0.19 -0.67 -2.06
C GLN A 6 -0.84 -0.07 -1.10
N VAL A 7 -0.38 0.78 -0.19
CA VAL A 7 -1.22 1.54 0.75
C VAL A 7 -1.22 3.00 0.31
N ASN A 8 -2.40 3.60 0.14
CA ASN A 8 -2.55 5.01 -0.14
C ASN A 8 -2.40 5.82 1.16
N THR A 9 -1.15 6.09 1.55
CA THR A 9 -0.87 6.81 2.80
C THR A 9 -1.12 8.32 2.73
N SER A 10 -1.34 8.89 1.54
CA SER A 10 -1.64 10.33 1.41
C SER A 10 -3.13 10.66 1.42
N GLY A 11 -4.00 9.65 1.26
CA GLY A 11 -5.46 9.84 1.24
C GLY A 11 -5.97 10.57 0.00
N GLU A 12 -5.15 10.77 -1.02
CA GLU A 12 -5.56 11.43 -2.26
C GLU A 12 -6.42 10.48 -3.10
N GLU A 13 -7.63 10.91 -3.48
CA GLU A 13 -8.58 10.10 -4.27
C GLU A 13 -8.03 9.71 -5.65
N SER A 14 -7.08 10.48 -6.17
CA SER A 14 -6.41 10.21 -7.45
C SER A 14 -5.39 9.07 -7.37
N LYS A 15 -5.05 8.58 -6.17
CA LYS A 15 -4.02 7.56 -5.96
C LYS A 15 -4.61 6.18 -5.71
N PHE A 16 -3.91 5.19 -6.27
CA PHE A 16 -4.19 3.78 -6.05
C PHE A 16 -3.63 3.30 -4.71
N GLY A 17 -4.16 2.16 -4.27
CA GLY A 17 -3.78 1.52 -3.02
C GLY A 17 -4.96 1.45 -2.05
N VAL A 18 -4.84 0.55 -1.09
CA VAL A 18 -5.83 0.41 -0.01
C VAL A 18 -5.68 1.55 0.98
N ALA A 19 -6.77 1.93 1.65
CA ALA A 19 -6.66 2.87 2.76
C ALA A 19 -5.83 2.26 3.90
N PRO A 20 -5.11 3.07 4.70
CA PRO A 20 -4.32 2.57 5.82
C PRO A 20 -5.15 1.74 6.81
N ASP A 21 -6.37 2.18 7.10
CA ASP A 21 -7.28 1.52 8.04
C ASP A 21 -7.81 0.16 7.51
N ASP A 22 -7.82 -0.02 6.19
CA ASP A 22 -8.27 -1.26 5.55
C ASP A 22 -7.11 -2.26 5.30
N ALA A 23 -5.86 -1.82 5.48
CA ALA A 23 -4.70 -2.61 5.07
C ALA A 23 -4.62 -3.95 5.79
N GLU A 24 -4.91 -3.99 7.09
CA GLU A 24 -4.87 -5.22 7.90
C GLU A 24 -5.84 -6.29 7.38
N GLY A 25 -7.09 -5.93 7.08
CA GLY A 25 -8.07 -6.89 6.57
C GLY A 25 -7.72 -7.42 5.17
N VAL A 26 -7.07 -6.61 4.33
CA VAL A 26 -6.58 -7.07 3.02
C VAL A 26 -5.39 -8.02 3.19
N LEU A 27 -4.47 -7.73 4.11
CA LEU A 27 -3.35 -8.62 4.42
C LEU A 27 -3.84 -10.00 4.86
N GLU A 28 -4.83 -10.06 5.74
CA GLU A 28 -5.44 -11.32 6.18
C GLU A 28 -6.04 -12.11 5.02
N SER A 29 -6.75 -11.42 4.12
CA SER A 29 -7.35 -12.03 2.93
C SER A 29 -6.30 -12.58 1.95
N LEU A 30 -5.12 -11.95 1.88
CA LEU A 30 -4.03 -12.37 0.99
C LEU A 30 -3.29 -13.63 1.46
N MET A 31 -3.29 -13.93 2.76
CA MET A 31 -2.57 -15.10 3.30
C MET A 31 -3.05 -16.45 2.75
N GLY A 32 -4.28 -16.51 2.22
CA GLY A 32 -4.86 -17.72 1.63
C GLY A 32 -4.66 -17.86 0.11
N VAL A 33 -4.07 -16.87 -0.57
CA VAL A 33 -4.01 -16.87 -2.04
C VAL A 33 -2.81 -17.69 -2.53
N ALA A 34 -3.09 -18.87 -3.07
CA ALA A 34 -2.07 -19.74 -3.63
C ALA A 34 -1.30 -19.05 -4.78
N GLY A 35 0.02 -19.21 -4.77
CA GLY A 35 0.90 -18.62 -5.79
C GLY A 35 1.27 -17.16 -5.55
N ILE A 36 0.75 -16.51 -4.51
CA ILE A 36 1.16 -15.18 -4.07
C ILE A 36 2.05 -15.29 -2.83
N ARG A 37 3.12 -14.51 -2.80
CA ARG A 37 3.99 -14.35 -1.65
C ARG A 37 4.07 -12.87 -1.31
N LEU A 38 3.37 -12.48 -0.25
CA LEU A 38 3.46 -11.10 0.24
C LEU A 38 4.86 -10.85 0.82
N GLN A 39 5.53 -9.80 0.36
CA GLN A 39 6.87 -9.42 0.83
C GLN A 39 6.88 -8.18 1.74
N GLY A 40 5.76 -7.48 1.85
CA GLY A 40 5.63 -6.29 2.67
C GLY A 40 4.66 -5.27 2.07
N LEU A 41 4.84 -4.02 2.48
CA LEU A 41 4.04 -2.87 2.06
C LEU A 41 4.82 -1.97 1.10
N MET A 42 4.08 -1.18 0.33
CA MET A 42 4.57 -0.16 -0.58
C MET A 42 3.64 1.06 -0.54
N THR A 43 4.16 2.26 -0.79
CA THR A 43 3.34 3.48 -0.93
C THR A 43 3.94 4.39 -1.98
N ILE A 44 3.11 5.27 -2.52
CA ILE A 44 3.55 6.41 -3.33
C ILE A 44 3.23 7.68 -2.52
N GLY A 45 4.27 8.29 -1.97
CA GLY A 45 4.16 9.49 -1.14
C GLY A 45 3.44 10.63 -1.84
N ARG A 46 2.86 11.55 -1.06
CA ARG A 46 2.36 12.83 -1.59
C ARG A 46 3.46 13.50 -2.42
N TRP A 47 3.07 14.10 -3.53
CA TRP A 47 4.02 14.94 -4.25
C TRP A 47 4.34 16.15 -3.37
N GLU A 48 5.61 16.30 -3.00
CA GLU A 48 6.10 17.45 -2.26
C GLU A 48 7.31 18.03 -3.01
N PRO A 49 7.25 19.30 -3.46
CA PRO A 49 8.35 19.90 -4.22
C PRO A 49 9.57 20.20 -3.36
N ASP A 50 9.40 20.23 -2.03
CA ASP A 50 10.45 20.46 -1.06
C ASP A 50 10.70 19.16 -0.27
N ALA A 51 11.87 18.56 -0.46
CA ALA A 51 12.18 17.25 0.11
C ALA A 51 12.33 17.26 1.64
N GLU A 52 12.55 18.43 2.27
CA GLU A 52 12.69 18.55 3.72
C GLU A 52 11.35 18.74 4.44
N ARG A 53 10.25 18.88 3.68
CA ARG A 53 8.88 19.05 4.20
C ARG A 53 7.99 17.83 4.04
N ALA A 54 8.53 16.74 3.49
CA ALA A 54 7.83 15.49 3.24
C ALA A 54 7.54 14.69 4.53
#